data_AF-A0A1D6NTK2-F1
#
_entry.id   AF-A0A1D6NTK2-F1
#
_cell.length_a   1.000
_cell.length_b   1.000
_cell.length_c   1.000
_cell.angle_alpha   90.00
_cell.angle_beta   90.00
_cell.angle_gamma   90.00
#
_symmetry.space_group_name_H-M   'P 1'
#
loop_
_entity.id
_entity.type
_entity.pdbx_description
1 polymer ?
#
loop_
_entity_poly.entity_id
_entity_poly.type
_entity_poly.pdbx_seq_one_letter_code
_entity_poly.pdbx_strand_id
1 'polypeptide(L)'
;MRGGIYRLKEHLAHVGKNVKKCTSTTPQALEAKEKCKKAIEAAKRKREEKTVRELELREEVNVSRVGEESEEVTCVGSSQPHKLGPIDKWTRAIDPTKADSFKQQQLNKELWKEREHEVHKFIARWAYNHGIPFNACDNDEFKQMCEAIGQFGPGLTPPTQDAFRGSLLEEEYERTKCLLQEREAEKMKNGCSIMTDAWSDRKRRSIMNICTNCADGTSFISSKEMSDVSHTSEVIFELVDKAIEDIGEEK
;
A
#
# COMPACT_ATOMS: atom_id res chain seq x y z
N MET A 1 15.73 14.59 -18.91
CA MET A 1 15.93 16.06 -18.81
C MET A 1 15.07 16.68 -17.70
N ARG A 2 15.36 16.48 -16.40
CA ARG A 2 14.60 17.09 -15.27
C ARG A 2 15.40 18.13 -14.45
N GLY A 3 16.64 18.43 -14.84
CA GLY A 3 17.55 19.27 -14.06
C GLY A 3 17.31 20.79 -14.18
N GLY A 4 16.76 21.27 -15.31
CA GLY A 4 16.66 22.71 -15.57
C GLY A 4 15.75 23.46 -14.59
N ILE A 5 14.52 22.97 -14.42
CA ILE A 5 13.52 23.62 -13.56
C ILE A 5 13.92 23.55 -12.08
N TYR A 6 14.47 22.42 -11.64
CA TYR A 6 14.91 22.26 -10.25
C TYR A 6 16.09 23.19 -9.91
N ARG A 7 17.08 23.29 -10.80
CA ARG A 7 18.22 24.22 -10.65
C ARG A 7 17.79 25.69 -10.68
N LEU A 8 16.78 26.03 -11.48
CA LEU A 8 16.18 27.36 -11.48
C LEU A 8 15.51 27.67 -10.13
N LYS A 9 14.77 26.72 -9.56
CA LYS A 9 14.17 26.87 -8.22
C LYS A 9 15.25 27.04 -7.14
N GLU A 10 16.33 26.26 -7.18
CA GLU A 10 17.47 26.42 -6.27
C GLU A 10 18.14 27.80 -6.38
N HIS A 11 18.36 28.29 -7.62
CA HIS A 11 18.89 29.63 -7.90
C HIS A 11 18.03 30.75 -7.30
N LEU A 12 16.72 30.69 -7.50
CA LEU A 12 15.77 31.70 -7.02
C LEU A 12 15.56 31.60 -5.50
N ALA A 13 15.39 30.39 -4.96
CA ALA A 13 15.13 30.15 -3.53
C ALA A 13 16.36 30.39 -2.64
N HIS A 14 17.56 30.48 -3.22
CA HIS A 14 18.85 30.50 -2.50
C HIS A 14 19.08 29.22 -1.68
N VAL A 15 18.56 28.08 -2.14
CA VAL A 15 18.65 26.77 -1.48
C VAL A 15 19.62 25.87 -2.25
N GLY A 16 20.48 25.14 -1.53
CA GLY A 16 21.48 24.25 -2.14
C GLY A 16 22.82 24.93 -2.47
N LYS A 17 23.77 24.14 -2.98
CA LYS A 17 25.15 24.58 -3.32
C LYS A 17 25.49 24.44 -4.81
N ASN A 18 24.58 23.88 -5.61
CA ASN A 18 24.87 23.41 -6.98
C ASN A 18 24.66 24.47 -8.07
N VAL A 19 24.17 25.65 -7.70
CA VAL A 19 23.81 26.74 -8.61
C VAL A 19 24.16 28.08 -7.95
N LYS A 20 24.62 29.06 -8.73
CA LYS A 20 24.79 30.44 -8.24
C LYS A 20 23.44 30.96 -7.75
N LYS A 21 23.44 31.83 -6.73
CA LYS A 21 22.21 32.41 -6.19
C LYS A 21 21.75 33.61 -7.03
N CYS A 22 20.44 33.84 -7.11
CA CYS A 22 19.89 35.00 -7.79
C CYS A 22 20.34 36.30 -7.10
N THR A 23 20.87 37.24 -7.87
CA THR A 23 21.31 38.56 -7.38
C THR A 23 20.22 39.63 -7.49
N SER A 24 19.10 39.34 -8.17
CA SER A 24 17.98 40.27 -8.31
C SER A 24 17.24 40.46 -6.98
N THR A 25 17.03 41.72 -6.61
CA THR A 25 16.35 42.15 -5.38
C THR A 25 15.04 42.89 -5.66
N THR A 26 14.48 42.75 -6.87
CA THR A 26 13.16 43.32 -7.18
C THR A 26 12.07 42.69 -6.30
N PRO A 27 10.97 43.40 -6.01
CA PRO A 27 9.85 42.83 -5.24
C PRO A 27 9.35 41.50 -5.82
N GLN A 28 9.29 41.39 -7.15
CA GLN A 28 8.94 40.17 -7.88
C GLN A 28 9.96 39.04 -7.66
N ALA A 29 11.26 39.35 -7.58
CA ALA A 29 12.31 38.36 -7.31
C ALA A 29 12.26 37.84 -5.87
N LEU A 30 11.95 38.70 -4.89
CA LEU A 30 11.74 38.30 -3.49
C LEU A 30 10.51 37.40 -3.34
N GLU A 31 9.41 37.74 -4.02
CA GLU A 31 8.20 36.90 -4.04
C GLU A 31 8.48 35.54 -4.70
N ALA A 32 9.18 35.53 -5.84
CA ALA A 32 9.58 34.30 -6.53
C ALA A 32 10.51 33.44 -5.66
N LYS A 33 11.42 34.05 -4.90
CA LYS A 33 12.30 33.37 -3.94
C LYS A 33 11.50 32.63 -2.87
N GLU A 34 10.55 33.30 -2.21
CA GLU A 34 9.69 32.67 -1.20
C GLU A 34 8.83 31.55 -1.77
N LYS A 35 8.20 31.78 -2.94
CA LYS A 35 7.43 30.75 -3.64
C LYS A 35 8.28 29.52 -3.98
N CYS A 36 9.48 29.72 -4.50
CA CYS A 36 10.39 28.62 -4.85
C CYS A 36 10.87 27.87 -3.59
N LYS A 37 11.16 28.59 -2.50
CA LYS A 37 11.58 27.98 -1.23
C LYS A 37 10.48 27.09 -0.67
N LYS A 38 9.24 27.60 -0.55
CA LYS A 38 8.08 26.83 -0.12
C LYS A 38 7.85 25.59 -0.99
N ALA A 39 7.98 25.72 -2.31
CA ALA A 39 7.82 24.59 -3.23
C ALA A 39 8.88 23.50 -3.05
N ILE A 40 10.14 23.88 -2.78
CA ILE A 40 11.23 22.92 -2.50
C ILE A 40 10.99 22.21 -1.16
N GLU A 41 10.68 22.96 -0.11
CA GLU A 41 10.42 22.41 1.22
C GLU A 41 9.19 21.50 1.23
N ALA A 42 8.08 21.90 0.60
CA ALA A 42 6.90 21.06 0.47
C ALA A 42 7.19 19.77 -0.30
N ALA A 43 8.00 19.83 -1.37
CA ALA A 43 8.41 18.64 -2.11
C ALA A 43 9.33 17.73 -1.29
N LYS A 44 10.19 18.29 -0.43
CA LYS A 44 11.04 17.53 0.50
C LYS A 44 10.18 16.84 1.55
N ARG A 45 9.27 17.58 2.20
CA ARG A 45 8.35 17.05 3.21
C ARG A 45 7.48 15.94 2.65
N LYS A 46 6.89 16.13 1.45
CA LYS A 46 6.10 15.09 0.79
C LYS A 46 6.90 13.80 0.49
N ARG A 47 8.20 13.92 0.21
CA ARG A 47 9.07 12.75 0.03
C ARG A 47 9.35 12.06 1.35
N GLU A 48 9.62 12.83 2.41
CA GLU A 48 9.84 12.31 3.76
C GLU A 48 8.59 11.61 4.29
N GLU A 49 7.42 12.22 4.18
CA GLU A 49 6.11 11.63 4.52
C GLU A 49 5.89 10.31 3.76
N LYS A 50 6.19 10.27 2.45
CA LYS A 50 6.09 9.03 1.67
C LYS A 50 7.05 7.95 2.19
N THR A 51 8.28 8.31 2.50
CA THR A 51 9.27 7.36 3.03
C THR A 51 8.88 6.84 4.40
N VAL A 52 8.38 7.70 5.29
CA VAL A 52 7.90 7.31 6.61
C VAL A 52 6.73 6.33 6.48
N ARG A 53 5.72 6.67 5.68
CA ARG A 53 4.59 5.76 5.42
C ARG A 53 5.02 4.41 4.84
N GLU A 54 6.00 4.41 3.94
CA GLU A 54 6.52 3.15 3.39
C GLU A 54 7.25 2.30 4.43
N LEU A 55 7.91 2.93 5.42
CA LEU A 55 8.53 2.21 6.54
C LEU A 55 7.47 1.66 7.50
N GLU A 56 6.46 2.46 7.85
CA GLU A 56 5.34 2.04 8.69
C GLU A 56 4.63 0.81 8.11
N LEU A 57 4.34 0.83 6.80
CA LEU A 57 3.75 -0.32 6.10
C LEU A 57 4.61 -1.59 6.14
N ARG A 58 5.94 -1.45 6.16
CA ARG A 58 6.84 -2.60 6.27
C ARG A 58 6.89 -3.14 7.70
N GLU A 59 6.79 -2.26 8.69
CA GLU A 59 6.76 -2.63 10.12
C GLU A 59 5.44 -3.33 10.50
N GLU A 60 4.34 -3.03 9.82
CA GLU A 60 3.07 -3.75 9.98
C GLU A 60 3.15 -5.24 9.60
N VAL A 61 4.09 -5.61 8.71
CA VAL A 61 4.30 -7.00 8.30
C VAL A 61 5.24 -7.69 9.28
N ASN A 62 4.74 -8.71 9.97
CA ASN A 62 5.53 -9.51 10.89
C ASN A 62 5.35 -11.00 10.63
N VAL A 63 6.26 -11.60 9.84
CA VAL A 63 6.31 -13.05 9.61
C VAL A 63 7.24 -13.70 10.63
N SER A 64 6.68 -14.49 11.57
CA SER A 64 7.46 -15.16 12.61
C SER A 64 8.47 -16.16 12.02
N ARG A 65 9.73 -16.12 12.49
CA ARG A 65 10.73 -17.14 12.17
C ARG A 65 10.56 -18.33 13.10
N VAL A 66 10.34 -19.52 12.53
CA VAL A 66 10.27 -20.78 13.30
C VAL A 66 11.61 -21.52 13.16
N GLY A 67 12.33 -21.74 14.27
CA GLY A 67 13.49 -22.66 14.31
C GLY A 67 14.81 -22.15 14.90
N GLU A 68 14.83 -21.59 16.12
CA GLU A 68 16.06 -21.37 16.91
C GLU A 68 16.00 -22.06 18.29
N GLU A 69 15.64 -23.34 18.35
CA GLU A 69 15.89 -24.19 19.52
C GLU A 69 16.62 -25.46 19.10
N SER A 70 17.94 -25.37 18.92
CA SER A 70 18.89 -26.47 19.20
C SER A 70 20.34 -26.03 18.98
N GLU A 71 21.02 -25.80 20.11
CA GLU A 71 22.45 -25.89 20.40
C GLU A 71 23.46 -24.95 19.69
N GLU A 72 24.31 -24.35 20.55
CA GLU A 72 25.34 -23.36 20.29
C GLU A 72 26.25 -23.67 19.09
N VAL A 73 26.24 -22.79 18.08
CA VAL A 73 27.49 -22.18 17.62
C VAL A 73 27.27 -20.67 17.57
N THR A 74 27.86 -20.01 18.55
CA THR A 74 27.88 -18.55 18.76
C THR A 74 28.18 -17.75 17.49
N CYS A 75 27.22 -16.98 16.96
CA CYS A 75 27.54 -15.63 16.48
C CYS A 75 26.34 -14.67 16.58
N VAL A 76 26.47 -13.77 17.55
CA VAL A 76 25.68 -12.55 17.77
C VAL A 76 25.61 -11.66 16.51
N GLY A 77 24.40 -11.16 16.21
CA GLY A 77 24.22 -9.76 15.81
C GLY A 77 23.82 -9.46 14.36
N SER A 78 22.51 -9.31 14.13
CA SER A 78 21.85 -8.21 13.38
C SER A 78 20.50 -8.68 12.82
N SER A 79 19.42 -8.06 13.30
CA SER A 79 18.03 -8.24 12.86
C SER A 79 17.70 -7.56 11.52
N GLN A 80 18.69 -7.12 10.75
CA GLN A 80 18.48 -6.52 9.43
C GLN A 80 18.77 -7.51 8.29
N PRO A 81 17.93 -7.56 7.24
CA PRO A 81 18.27 -8.30 6.03
C PRO A 81 19.58 -7.76 5.43
N HIS A 82 20.61 -8.61 5.42
CA HIS A 82 21.96 -8.25 4.96
C HIS A 82 22.04 -8.14 3.44
N LYS A 83 22.96 -7.29 2.97
CA LYS A 83 22.77 -6.59 1.71
C LYS A 83 23.28 -7.28 0.43
N LEU A 84 24.15 -8.27 0.44
CA LEU A 84 24.31 -9.20 -0.70
C LEU A 84 24.58 -10.61 -0.14
N GLY A 85 24.92 -11.56 -1.02
CA GLY A 85 24.77 -13.01 -0.81
C GLY A 85 25.50 -13.62 0.41
N PRO A 86 25.56 -14.96 0.50
CA PRO A 86 26.05 -15.66 1.70
C PRO A 86 27.44 -15.22 2.22
N ILE A 87 28.29 -14.69 1.33
CA ILE A 87 29.63 -14.15 1.64
C ILE A 87 29.58 -12.82 2.44
N ASP A 88 28.53 -12.01 2.28
CA ASP A 88 28.41 -10.72 2.98
C ASP A 88 28.12 -10.88 4.48
N LYS A 89 27.85 -12.11 4.92
CA LYS A 89 27.84 -12.48 6.35
C LYS A 89 29.20 -12.25 7.02
N TRP A 90 30.30 -12.16 6.26
CA TRP A 90 31.67 -11.97 6.79
C TRP A 90 32.32 -10.63 6.45
N THR A 91 31.66 -9.73 5.70
CA THR A 91 32.26 -8.45 5.31
C THR A 91 31.84 -7.30 6.24
N ARG A 92 32.82 -6.52 6.72
CA ARG A 92 32.63 -5.43 7.69
C ARG A 92 31.70 -4.33 7.16
N ALA A 93 31.01 -3.65 8.09
CA ALA A 93 30.24 -2.44 7.81
C ALA A 93 31.08 -1.38 7.07
N ILE A 94 30.48 -0.80 6.04
CA ILE A 94 31.16 0.14 5.13
C ILE A 94 31.30 1.51 5.81
N ASP A 95 32.54 1.95 6.06
CA ASP A 95 32.85 3.30 6.55
C ASP A 95 32.71 4.33 5.40
N PRO A 96 31.73 5.25 5.43
CA PRO A 96 31.44 6.18 4.34
C PRO A 96 32.51 7.26 4.12
N THR A 97 33.58 7.31 4.93
CA THR A 97 34.63 8.34 4.83
C THR A 97 35.77 7.99 3.86
N LYS A 98 35.86 6.74 3.40
CA LYS A 98 36.97 6.26 2.55
C LYS A 98 36.59 6.24 1.06
N ALA A 99 37.49 6.67 0.17
CA ALA A 99 37.22 6.72 -1.27
C ALA A 99 36.86 5.34 -1.89
N ASP A 100 37.45 4.26 -1.39
CA ASP A 100 37.14 2.89 -1.82
C ASP A 100 35.75 2.44 -1.36
N SER A 101 35.24 3.01 -0.26
CA SER A 101 33.90 2.71 0.25
C SER A 101 32.82 3.30 -0.66
N PHE A 102 33.05 4.47 -1.27
CA PHE A 102 32.15 5.03 -2.28
C PHE A 102 32.03 4.15 -3.53
N LYS A 103 33.14 3.59 -4.03
CA LYS A 103 33.11 2.65 -5.16
C LYS A 103 32.36 1.37 -4.81
N GLN A 104 32.61 0.81 -3.63
CA GLN A 104 31.92 -0.39 -3.15
C GLN A 104 30.42 -0.15 -2.90
N GLN A 105 30.04 1.02 -2.35
CA GLN A 105 28.64 1.43 -2.22
C GLN A 105 27.94 1.56 -3.57
N GLN A 106 28.62 2.13 -4.56
CA GLN A 106 28.07 2.28 -5.91
C GLN A 106 27.90 0.92 -6.60
N LEU A 107 28.91 0.03 -6.50
CA LEU A 107 28.82 -1.35 -6.99
C LEU A 107 27.68 -2.12 -6.31
N ASN A 108 27.56 -2.04 -4.98
CA ASN A 108 26.46 -2.66 -4.26
C ASN A 108 25.11 -2.12 -4.73
N LYS A 109 24.98 -0.80 -4.94
CA LYS A 109 23.75 -0.18 -5.44
C LYS A 109 23.38 -0.65 -6.85
N GLU A 110 24.36 -0.84 -7.73
CA GLU A 110 24.14 -1.35 -9.09
C GLU A 110 23.71 -2.83 -9.05
N LEU A 111 24.40 -3.66 -8.26
CA LEU A 111 24.03 -5.07 -8.05
C LEU A 111 22.63 -5.22 -7.43
N TRP A 112 22.25 -4.34 -6.50
CA TRP A 112 20.91 -4.30 -5.92
C TRP A 112 19.84 -4.01 -6.96
N LYS A 113 20.07 -2.99 -7.80
CA LYS A 113 19.15 -2.65 -8.89
C LYS A 113 19.00 -3.78 -9.88
N GLU A 114 20.09 -4.49 -10.18
CA GLU A 114 20.05 -5.65 -11.07
C GLU A 114 19.22 -6.78 -10.47
N ARG A 115 19.45 -7.13 -9.19
CA ARG A 115 18.63 -8.13 -8.47
C ARG A 115 17.16 -7.73 -8.39
N GLU A 116 16.88 -6.48 -8.03
CA GLU A 116 15.54 -5.90 -7.96
C GLU A 116 14.85 -5.99 -9.34
N HIS A 117 15.58 -5.65 -10.41
CA HIS A 117 15.08 -5.76 -11.77
C HIS A 117 14.76 -7.21 -12.17
N GLU A 118 15.59 -8.19 -11.78
CA GLU A 118 15.27 -9.59 -12.02
C GLU A 118 13.99 -10.02 -11.29
N VAL A 119 13.80 -9.63 -10.03
CA VAL A 119 12.54 -9.89 -9.29
C VAL A 119 11.35 -9.24 -9.98
N HIS A 120 11.49 -7.97 -10.40
CA HIS A 120 10.44 -7.25 -11.13
C HIS A 120 10.04 -7.94 -12.42
N LYS A 121 10.96 -8.60 -13.14
CA LYS A 121 10.59 -9.38 -14.35
C LYS A 121 9.64 -10.53 -14.03
N PHE A 122 9.82 -11.22 -12.90
CA PHE A 122 8.92 -12.31 -12.50
C PHE A 122 7.53 -11.77 -12.13
N ILE A 123 7.47 -10.70 -11.33
CA ILE A 123 6.23 -10.02 -10.98
C ILE A 123 5.49 -9.56 -12.24
N ALA A 124 6.21 -8.87 -13.14
CA ALA A 124 5.64 -8.37 -14.39
C ALA A 124 5.12 -9.51 -15.28
N ARG A 125 5.88 -10.62 -15.39
CA ARG A 125 5.44 -11.79 -16.16
C ARG A 125 4.15 -12.39 -15.61
N TRP A 126 4.04 -12.54 -14.28
CA TRP A 126 2.81 -13.01 -13.65
C TRP A 126 1.64 -12.05 -13.91
N ALA A 127 1.84 -10.75 -13.70
CA ALA A 127 0.82 -9.73 -13.92
C ALA A 127 0.33 -9.70 -15.39
N TYR A 128 1.25 -9.76 -16.36
CA TYR A 128 0.90 -9.78 -17.79
C TYR A 128 0.16 -11.06 -18.18
N ASN A 129 0.61 -12.21 -17.68
CA ASN A 129 0.00 -13.50 -18.01
C ASN A 129 -1.45 -13.61 -17.48
N HIS A 130 -1.74 -12.98 -16.34
CA HIS A 130 -3.06 -13.00 -15.73
C HIS A 130 -3.90 -11.74 -16.00
N GLY A 131 -3.40 -10.80 -16.81
CA GLY A 131 -4.11 -9.57 -17.15
C GLY A 131 -4.41 -8.70 -15.93
N ILE A 132 -3.51 -8.68 -14.94
CA ILE A 132 -3.68 -7.90 -13.71
C ILE A 132 -3.59 -6.41 -14.05
N PRO A 133 -4.61 -5.60 -13.70
CA PRO A 133 -4.57 -4.16 -13.88
C PRO A 133 -3.39 -3.53 -13.13
N PHE A 134 -2.64 -2.62 -13.75
CA PHE A 134 -1.42 -2.07 -13.14
C PHE A 134 -1.67 -1.24 -11.88
N ASN A 135 -2.87 -0.68 -11.72
CA ASN A 135 -3.28 -0.01 -10.50
C ASN A 135 -3.41 -0.97 -9.30
N ALA A 136 -3.51 -2.28 -9.52
CA ALA A 136 -3.49 -3.27 -8.43
C ALA A 136 -2.14 -3.32 -7.71
N CYS A 137 -1.06 -2.81 -8.32
CA CYS A 137 0.25 -2.70 -7.69
C CYS A 137 0.44 -1.39 -6.91
N ASP A 138 -0.53 -0.46 -6.93
CA ASP A 138 -0.44 0.85 -6.27
C ASP A 138 -1.13 0.88 -4.90
N ASN A 139 -1.59 -0.26 -4.41
CA ASN A 139 -2.16 -0.40 -3.06
C ASN A 139 -1.08 -0.79 -2.04
N ASP A 140 -1.43 -0.66 -0.75
CA ASP A 140 -0.49 -0.93 0.33
C ASP A 140 -0.34 -2.44 0.58
N GLU A 141 -1.39 -3.22 0.31
CA GLU A 141 -1.43 -4.68 0.41
C GLU A 141 -0.42 -5.35 -0.53
N PHE A 142 -0.22 -4.81 -1.74
CA PHE A 142 0.80 -5.33 -2.66
C PHE A 142 2.22 -5.15 -2.10
N LYS A 143 2.50 -4.01 -1.45
CA LYS A 143 3.79 -3.77 -0.80
C LYS A 143 3.98 -4.69 0.40
N GLN A 144 2.94 -4.85 1.22
CA GLN A 144 2.93 -5.76 2.36
C GLN A 144 3.16 -7.21 1.91
N MET A 145 2.53 -7.64 0.81
CA MET A 145 2.77 -8.96 0.22
C MET A 145 4.22 -9.15 -0.20
N CYS A 146 4.82 -8.17 -0.90
CA CYS A 146 6.24 -8.23 -1.28
C CYS A 146 7.17 -8.29 -0.06
N GLU A 147 6.89 -7.49 0.97
CA GLU A 147 7.64 -7.49 2.22
C GLU A 147 7.50 -8.84 2.95
N ALA A 148 6.29 -9.40 3.06
CA ALA A 148 6.04 -10.68 3.72
C ALA A 148 6.78 -11.84 3.03
N ILE A 149 6.73 -11.90 1.70
CA ILE A 149 7.50 -12.88 0.91
C ILE A 149 9.01 -12.70 1.15
N GLY A 150 9.47 -11.44 1.21
CA GLY A 150 10.87 -11.11 1.50
C GLY A 150 11.31 -11.53 2.91
N GLN A 151 10.47 -11.32 3.92
CA GLN A 151 10.71 -11.69 5.32
C GLN A 151 10.73 -13.21 5.50
N PHE A 152 9.82 -13.94 4.85
CA PHE A 152 9.80 -15.40 4.86
C PHE A 152 11.10 -15.97 4.27
N GLY A 153 11.52 -15.44 3.12
CA GLY A 153 12.73 -15.88 2.42
C GLY A 153 12.50 -17.08 1.49
N PRO A 154 13.56 -17.80 1.10
CA PRO A 154 13.44 -18.92 0.17
C PRO A 154 12.65 -20.09 0.80
N GLY A 155 11.83 -20.76 -0.01
CA GLY A 155 11.09 -21.96 0.41
C GLY A 155 9.60 -21.72 0.69
N LEU A 156 9.09 -20.50 0.51
CA LEU A 156 7.66 -20.24 0.57
C LEU A 156 6.93 -21.09 -0.48
N THR A 157 5.98 -21.89 -0.04
CA THR A 157 5.03 -22.56 -0.94
C THR A 157 3.83 -21.64 -1.14
N PRO A 158 3.52 -21.21 -2.37
CA PRO A 158 2.37 -20.34 -2.62
C PRO A 158 1.05 -20.99 -2.17
N PRO A 159 0.06 -20.19 -1.73
CA PRO A 159 -1.25 -20.73 -1.38
C PRO A 159 -1.94 -21.41 -2.56
N THR A 160 -2.70 -22.47 -2.27
CA THR A 160 -3.50 -23.18 -3.27
C THR A 160 -4.79 -22.43 -3.59
N GLN A 161 -5.41 -22.74 -4.73
CA GLN A 161 -6.72 -22.17 -5.08
C GLN A 161 -7.79 -22.45 -4.03
N ASP A 162 -7.76 -23.63 -3.41
CA ASP A 162 -8.72 -24.00 -2.37
C ASP A 162 -8.50 -23.21 -1.08
N ALA A 163 -7.23 -22.95 -0.70
CA ALA A 163 -6.92 -22.08 0.43
C ALA A 163 -7.43 -20.65 0.20
N PHE A 164 -7.25 -20.11 -1.02
CA PHE A 164 -7.77 -18.79 -1.39
C PHE A 164 -9.30 -18.70 -1.35
N ARG A 165 -10.01 -19.78 -1.66
CA ARG A 165 -11.49 -19.81 -1.67
C ARG A 165 -12.10 -20.19 -0.32
N GLY A 166 -11.30 -20.80 0.55
CA GLY A 166 -11.71 -21.30 1.85
C GLY A 166 -11.08 -20.50 2.97
N SER A 167 -10.10 -21.09 3.65
CA SER A 167 -9.58 -20.57 4.93
C SER A 167 -9.06 -19.14 4.87
N LEU A 168 -8.29 -18.78 3.83
CA LEU A 168 -7.72 -17.43 3.74
C LEU A 168 -8.78 -16.35 3.48
N LEU A 169 -9.85 -16.71 2.76
CA LEU A 169 -10.97 -15.79 2.55
C LEU A 169 -11.76 -15.59 3.83
N GLU A 170 -11.98 -16.65 4.60
CA GLU A 170 -12.66 -16.58 5.90
C GLU A 170 -11.89 -15.73 6.91
N GLU A 171 -10.57 -15.93 6.99
CA GLU A 171 -9.70 -15.13 7.86
C GLU A 171 -9.72 -13.64 7.49
N GLU A 172 -9.68 -13.32 6.20
CA GLU A 172 -9.74 -11.93 5.73
C GLU A 172 -11.13 -11.31 5.92
N TYR A 173 -12.19 -12.10 5.79
CA TYR A 173 -13.55 -11.69 6.10
C TYR A 173 -13.70 -11.32 7.57
N GLU A 174 -13.24 -12.17 8.48
CA GLU A 174 -13.30 -11.91 9.93
C GLU A 174 -12.41 -10.73 10.34
N ARG A 175 -11.22 -10.58 9.74
CA ARG A 175 -10.35 -9.41 9.93
C ARG A 175 -11.08 -8.13 9.52
N THR A 176 -11.69 -8.13 8.34
CA THR A 176 -12.43 -6.97 7.81
C THR A 176 -13.63 -6.64 8.69
N LYS A 177 -14.36 -7.65 9.15
CA LYS A 177 -15.49 -7.50 10.08
C LYS A 177 -15.06 -6.86 11.40
N CYS A 178 -13.93 -7.28 11.97
CA CYS A 178 -13.38 -6.68 13.18
C CYS A 178 -13.07 -5.18 12.99
N LEU A 179 -12.50 -4.79 11.84
CA LEU A 179 -12.24 -3.39 11.52
C LEU A 179 -13.51 -2.55 11.34
N LEU A 180 -14.64 -3.18 11.02
CA LEU A 180 -15.93 -2.50 10.84
C LEU A 180 -16.75 -2.38 12.13
N GLN A 181 -16.37 -3.08 13.21
CA GLN A 181 -17.11 -3.08 14.47
C GLN A 181 -17.37 -1.68 15.05
N GLU A 182 -16.40 -0.77 14.94
CA GLU A 182 -16.58 0.62 15.41
C GLU A 182 -17.68 1.35 14.63
N ARG A 183 -17.73 1.15 13.30
CA ARG A 183 -18.77 1.73 12.44
C ARG A 183 -20.13 1.09 12.69
N GLU A 184 -20.15 -0.22 12.95
CA GLU A 184 -21.35 -0.94 13.34
C GLU A 184 -21.88 -0.42 14.68
N ALA A 185 -21.01 -0.20 15.68
CA ALA A 185 -21.40 0.36 16.97
C ALA A 185 -21.98 1.77 16.85
N GLU A 186 -21.39 2.64 16.02
CA GLU A 186 -21.93 3.99 15.81
C GLU A 186 -23.27 3.96 15.07
N LYS A 187 -23.41 3.06 14.09
CA LYS A 187 -24.69 2.77 13.41
C LYS A 187 -25.74 2.31 14.41
N MET A 188 -25.40 1.44 15.36
CA MET A 188 -26.33 0.98 16.38
C MET A 188 -26.71 2.06 17.38
N LYS A 189 -25.91 3.12 17.55
CA LYS A 189 -26.14 4.18 18.53
C LYS A 189 -26.92 5.37 17.97
N ASN A 190 -26.65 5.74 16.72
CA ASN A 190 -27.24 6.92 16.08
C ASN A 190 -28.24 6.56 14.97
N GLY A 191 -28.44 5.27 14.73
CA GLY A 191 -29.18 4.75 13.60
C GLY A 191 -28.43 4.88 12.27
N CYS A 192 -29.07 4.39 11.22
CA CYS A 192 -28.59 4.52 9.84
C CYS A 192 -29.75 4.53 8.85
N SER A 193 -29.47 4.94 7.62
CA SER A 193 -30.38 4.74 6.49
C SER A 193 -29.96 3.52 5.69
N ILE A 194 -30.92 2.66 5.31
CA ILE A 194 -30.69 1.60 4.34
C ILE A 194 -30.81 2.18 2.93
N MET A 195 -29.86 1.85 2.09
CA MET A 195 -29.79 2.29 0.70
C MET A 195 -29.76 1.07 -0.21
N THR A 196 -30.59 1.09 -1.24
CA THR A 196 -30.55 0.12 -2.34
C THR A 196 -29.90 0.78 -3.55
N ASP A 197 -28.84 0.16 -4.06
CA ASP A 197 -28.20 0.56 -5.32
C ASP A 197 -28.36 -0.57 -6.34
N ALA A 198 -28.94 -0.28 -7.50
CA ALA A 198 -29.21 -1.28 -8.52
C ALA A 198 -28.61 -0.85 -9.86
N TRP A 199 -27.90 -1.78 -10.50
CA TRP A 199 -27.41 -1.58 -11.85
C TRP A 199 -27.79 -2.75 -12.74
N SER A 200 -28.10 -2.46 -14.00
CA SER A 200 -28.34 -3.45 -15.03
C SER A 200 -27.52 -3.11 -16.28
N ASP A 201 -26.87 -4.10 -16.89
CA ASP A 201 -26.18 -3.89 -18.18
C ASP A 201 -27.04 -4.25 -19.39
N ARG A 202 -26.52 -3.93 -20.58
CA ARG A 202 -27.13 -4.27 -21.87
C ARG A 202 -27.23 -5.77 -22.13
N LYS A 203 -26.54 -6.62 -21.36
CA LYS A 203 -26.62 -8.08 -21.44
C LYS A 203 -27.68 -8.64 -20.49
N ARG A 204 -28.53 -7.78 -19.91
CA ARG A 204 -29.57 -8.12 -18.93
C ARG A 204 -29.01 -8.72 -17.64
N ARG A 205 -27.74 -8.48 -17.33
CA ARG A 205 -27.22 -8.81 -16.01
C ARG A 205 -27.66 -7.70 -15.06
N SER A 206 -28.22 -8.09 -13.93
CA SER A 206 -28.71 -7.15 -12.93
C SER A 206 -28.20 -7.54 -11.56
N ILE A 207 -27.75 -6.54 -10.79
CA ILE A 207 -27.31 -6.71 -9.41
C ILE A 207 -27.93 -5.60 -8.57
N MET A 208 -28.42 -5.98 -7.39
CA MET A 208 -28.91 -5.05 -6.39
C MET A 208 -28.04 -5.16 -5.14
N ASN A 209 -27.41 -4.05 -4.78
CA ASN A 209 -26.62 -3.88 -3.58
C ASN A 209 -27.48 -3.26 -2.48
N ILE A 210 -27.31 -3.77 -1.27
CA ILE A 210 -27.86 -3.19 -0.06
C ILE A 210 -26.69 -2.64 0.76
N CYS A 211 -26.80 -1.36 1.11
CA CYS A 211 -25.81 -0.62 1.88
C CYS A 211 -26.50 0.06 3.06
N THR A 212 -25.75 0.36 4.12
CA THR A 212 -26.18 1.31 5.15
C THR A 212 -25.36 2.58 5.07
N ASN A 213 -25.98 3.71 5.34
CA ASN A 213 -25.31 5.00 5.47
C ASN A 213 -25.53 5.57 6.87
N CYS A 214 -24.43 5.89 7.55
CA CYS A 214 -24.42 6.56 8.86
C CYS A 214 -23.50 7.79 8.82
N ALA A 215 -23.29 8.45 9.96
CA ALA A 215 -22.41 9.61 10.06
C ALA A 215 -20.96 9.32 9.62
N ASP A 216 -20.51 8.08 9.81
CA ASP A 216 -19.17 7.62 9.43
C ASP A 216 -19.05 7.19 7.95
N GLY A 217 -20.16 7.28 7.21
CA GLY A 217 -20.22 6.98 5.78
C GLY A 217 -21.03 5.74 5.44
N THR A 218 -20.74 5.18 4.27
CA THR A 218 -21.49 4.06 3.68
C THR A 218 -20.78 2.73 3.87
N SER A 219 -21.50 1.74 4.37
CA SER A 219 -21.04 0.35 4.53
C SER A 219 -21.87 -0.59 3.65
N PHE A 220 -21.20 -1.50 2.96
CA PHE A 220 -21.85 -2.56 2.20
C PHE A 220 -22.41 -3.63 3.15
N ILE A 221 -23.59 -4.15 2.86
CA ILE A 221 -24.22 -5.25 3.61
C ILE A 221 -24.23 -6.52 2.77
N SER A 222 -24.86 -6.44 1.61
CA SER A 222 -25.08 -7.59 0.75
C SER A 222 -25.32 -7.17 -0.69
N SER A 223 -25.13 -8.12 -1.59
CA SER A 223 -25.39 -7.97 -3.02
C SER A 223 -26.16 -9.18 -3.48
N LYS A 224 -27.23 -8.95 -4.25
CA LYS A 224 -28.06 -9.99 -4.82
C LYS A 224 -28.02 -9.91 -6.34
N GLU A 225 -27.79 -11.06 -6.96
CA GLU A 225 -27.95 -11.24 -8.40
C GLU A 225 -29.44 -11.25 -8.72
N MET A 226 -29.87 -10.41 -9.67
CA MET A 226 -31.27 -10.15 -10.00
C MET A 226 -31.53 -10.22 -11.51
N SER A 227 -30.66 -10.87 -12.30
CA SER A 227 -30.76 -10.85 -13.77
C SER A 227 -32.06 -11.48 -14.27
N ASP A 228 -32.51 -12.53 -13.59
CA ASP A 228 -33.73 -13.28 -13.92
C ASP A 228 -34.97 -12.79 -13.16
N VAL A 229 -34.85 -11.71 -12.36
CA VAL A 229 -35.91 -11.20 -11.48
C VAL A 229 -36.32 -9.80 -11.92
N SER A 230 -37.63 -9.58 -12.07
CA SER A 230 -38.16 -8.24 -12.35
C SER A 230 -38.04 -7.37 -11.09
N HIS A 231 -37.52 -6.14 -11.24
CA HIS A 231 -37.38 -5.17 -10.15
C HIS A 231 -38.74 -4.55 -9.79
N THR A 232 -39.68 -5.35 -9.29
CA THR A 232 -40.97 -4.86 -8.83
C THR A 232 -40.84 -4.23 -7.45
N SER A 233 -41.83 -3.43 -7.06
CA SER A 233 -41.91 -2.83 -5.72
C SER A 233 -41.84 -3.87 -4.61
N GLU A 234 -42.44 -5.03 -4.81
CA GLU A 234 -42.53 -6.12 -3.83
C GLU A 234 -41.16 -6.75 -3.59
N VAL A 235 -40.40 -7.02 -4.66
CA VAL A 235 -39.05 -7.59 -4.56
C VAL A 235 -38.10 -6.65 -3.85
N ILE A 236 -38.17 -5.34 -4.14
CA ILE A 236 -37.36 -4.34 -3.46
C ILE A 236 -37.76 -4.25 -1.99
N PHE A 237 -39.06 -4.26 -1.70
CA PHE A 237 -39.57 -4.25 -0.33
C PHE A 237 -39.04 -5.44 0.47
N GLU A 238 -39.14 -6.67 -0.03
CA GLU A 238 -38.62 -7.86 0.64
C GLU A 238 -37.11 -7.80 0.92
N LEU A 239 -36.33 -7.20 0.01
CA LEU A 239 -34.89 -7.03 0.20
C LEU A 239 -34.55 -6.02 1.29
N VAL A 240 -35.29 -4.91 1.34
CA VAL A 240 -35.12 -3.90 2.38
C VAL A 240 -35.59 -4.42 3.73
N ASP A 241 -36.75 -5.09 3.77
CA ASP A 241 -37.35 -5.68 4.96
C ASP A 241 -36.40 -6.70 5.61
N LYS A 242 -35.88 -7.64 4.81
CA LYS A 242 -34.86 -8.58 5.27
C LYS A 242 -33.59 -7.88 5.78
N ALA A 243 -33.15 -6.81 5.11
CA ALA A 243 -31.99 -6.06 5.56
C ALA A 243 -32.24 -5.35 6.90
N ILE A 244 -33.46 -4.89 7.17
CA ILE A 244 -33.85 -4.34 8.47
C ILE A 244 -33.79 -5.44 9.54
N GLU A 245 -34.33 -6.63 9.25
CA GLU A 245 -34.28 -7.78 10.16
C GLU A 245 -32.82 -8.20 10.50
N ASP A 246 -31.95 -8.28 9.49
CA ASP A 246 -30.55 -8.71 9.65
C ASP A 246 -29.71 -7.69 10.45
N ILE A 247 -30.00 -6.38 10.33
CA ILE A 247 -29.36 -5.33 11.11
C ILE A 247 -29.90 -5.30 12.55
N GLY A 248 -31.15 -5.70 12.72
CA GLY A 248 -31.94 -5.51 13.92
C GLY A 248 -32.61 -4.14 13.94
N GLU A 249 -33.91 -4.13 14.22
CA GLU A 249 -34.62 -2.91 14.60
C GLU A 249 -34.07 -2.43 15.96
N GLU A 250 -33.70 -1.15 16.07
CA GLU A 250 -33.50 -0.56 17.38
C GLU A 250 -34.85 -0.51 18.12
N LYS A 251 -34.82 -0.94 19.38
CA LYS A 251 -35.83 -0.63 20.39
C LYS A 251 -35.66 0.80 20.89
#